data_AF-A0AAN6KKL3-F1
#
_entry.id   AF-A0AAN6KKL3-F1
#
_cell.length_a   1.000
_cell.length_b   1.000
_cell.length_c   1.000
_cell.angle_alpha   90.00
_cell.angle_beta   90.00
_cell.angle_gamma   90.00
#
_symmetry.space_group_name_H-M   'P 1'
#
loop_
_entity.id
_entity.type
_entity.pdbx_description
1 polymer ?
#
loop_
_entity_poly.entity_id
_entity_poly.type
_entity_poly.pdbx_seq_one_letter_code
_entity_poly.pdbx_strand_id
1 'polypeptide(L)'
;EIDENCGGRMPELTDMPNLPVLRACIKETMRWRPNVPTGVAHELMEDDFYNGYFIPKGSRILPLDYAFLRNEKKYPDADNFRPERWLEPSWPTYQEPLSQFPTIMGMTSFGWGQRACLGQSLTRDETLIGCGSILWAYNLVKKIGADGKPIEPSIHDSNSLLIVKPDAYEMAFEPRSESRRQEVISQWEESDANDKAERAAFAKAAEAAQHVANNADVVA
;
A
#
# COMPACT_ATOMS: atom_id res chain seq x y z
N GLU A 1 -18.81 -5.20 -7.18
CA GLU A 1 -18.26 -3.87 -6.82
C GLU A 1 -17.57 -3.15 -7.99
N ILE A 2 -16.35 -3.51 -8.43
CA ILE A 2 -15.63 -2.74 -9.47
C ILE A 2 -16.41 -2.67 -10.79
N ASP A 3 -16.86 -3.81 -11.31
CA ASP A 3 -17.59 -3.83 -12.60
C ASP A 3 -18.88 -3.00 -12.56
N GLU A 4 -19.55 -2.98 -11.41
CA GLU A 4 -20.82 -2.28 -11.19
C GLU A 4 -20.62 -0.76 -11.03
N ASN A 5 -19.65 -0.35 -10.21
CA ASN A 5 -19.46 1.06 -9.84
C ASN A 5 -18.58 1.83 -10.82
N CYS A 6 -17.67 1.14 -11.52
CA CYS A 6 -16.84 1.79 -12.54
C CYS A 6 -17.49 1.77 -13.92
N GLY A 7 -18.59 1.05 -14.16
CA GLY A 7 -19.24 1.02 -15.48
C GLY A 7 -18.41 0.35 -16.58
N GLY A 8 -17.61 -0.66 -16.21
CA GLY A 8 -16.84 -1.48 -17.14
C GLY A 8 -15.46 -0.95 -17.55
N ARG A 9 -15.11 0.29 -17.19
CA ARG A 9 -13.77 0.91 -17.32
C ARG A 9 -12.89 0.65 -16.10
N MET A 10 -11.59 0.92 -16.20
CA MET A 10 -10.69 0.86 -15.05
C MET A 10 -11.09 1.88 -13.96
N PRO A 11 -10.83 1.56 -12.68
CA PRO A 11 -11.13 2.47 -11.57
C PRO A 11 -10.32 3.77 -11.63
N GLU A 12 -10.97 4.87 -11.26
CA GLU A 12 -10.34 6.16 -10.99
C GLU A 12 -10.49 6.58 -9.53
N LEU A 13 -9.75 7.61 -9.12
CA LEU A 13 -9.82 8.10 -7.73
C LEU A 13 -11.19 8.67 -7.38
N THR A 14 -11.92 9.17 -8.37
CA THR A 14 -13.31 9.63 -8.24
C THR A 14 -14.28 8.50 -7.90
N ASP A 15 -13.94 7.25 -8.22
CA ASP A 15 -14.76 6.08 -7.89
C ASP A 15 -14.56 5.63 -6.44
N MET A 16 -13.51 6.11 -5.74
CA MET A 16 -13.16 5.69 -4.38
C MET A 16 -14.34 5.62 -3.40
N PRO A 17 -15.28 6.59 -3.36
CA PRO A 17 -16.41 6.53 -2.45
C PRO A 17 -17.34 5.33 -2.67
N ASN A 18 -17.37 4.78 -3.88
CA ASN A 18 -18.23 3.66 -4.28
C ASN A 18 -17.54 2.30 -4.18
N LEU A 19 -16.29 2.26 -3.66
CA LEU A 19 -15.49 1.04 -3.54
C LEU A 19 -15.16 0.67 -2.07
N PRO A 20 -16.14 0.60 -1.16
CA PRO A 20 -15.89 0.26 0.24
C PRO A 20 -15.28 -1.14 0.44
N VAL A 21 -15.66 -2.14 -0.36
CA VAL A 21 -15.11 -3.52 -0.23
C VAL A 21 -13.65 -3.55 -0.64
N LEU A 22 -13.27 -2.91 -1.75
CA LEU A 22 -11.86 -2.77 -2.14
C LEU A 22 -11.04 -2.08 -1.03
N ARG A 23 -11.53 -0.96 -0.50
CA ARG A 23 -10.87 -0.24 0.61
C ARG A 23 -10.77 -1.11 1.86
N ALA A 24 -11.78 -1.93 2.16
CA ALA A 24 -11.76 -2.86 3.28
C ALA A 24 -10.69 -3.93 3.13
N CYS A 25 -10.56 -4.52 1.93
CA CYS A 25 -9.52 -5.51 1.63
C CYS A 25 -8.11 -4.92 1.74
N ILE A 26 -7.89 -3.71 1.21
CA ILE A 26 -6.60 -3.00 1.32
C ILE A 26 -6.27 -2.75 2.81
N LYS A 27 -7.21 -2.16 3.54
CA LYS A 27 -7.04 -1.85 4.97
C LYS A 27 -6.80 -3.10 5.80
N GLU A 28 -7.53 -4.18 5.55
CA GLU A 28 -7.35 -5.44 6.26
C GLU A 28 -6.02 -6.09 5.94
N THR A 29 -5.52 -5.98 4.72
CA THR A 29 -4.19 -6.48 4.34
C THR A 29 -3.11 -5.81 5.18
N MET A 30 -3.15 -4.48 5.27
CA MET A 30 -2.21 -3.69 6.08
C MET A 30 -2.36 -3.97 7.59
N ARG A 31 -3.57 -4.23 8.09
CA ARG A 31 -3.79 -4.61 9.49
C ARG A 31 -3.25 -6.01 9.79
N TRP A 32 -3.54 -6.97 8.92
CA TRP A 32 -3.22 -8.39 9.11
C TRP A 32 -1.71 -8.66 8.97
N ARG A 33 -1.07 -7.97 8.03
CA ARG A 33 0.36 -8.04 7.70
C ARG A 33 0.95 -6.62 7.58
N PRO A 34 1.21 -5.93 8.70
CA PRO A 34 1.75 -4.57 8.67
C PRO A 34 3.16 -4.53 8.08
N ASN A 35 3.42 -3.53 7.23
CA ASN A 35 4.70 -3.37 6.54
C ASN A 35 5.87 -3.08 7.50
N VAL A 36 5.63 -2.42 8.63
CA VAL A 36 6.67 -2.07 9.61
C VAL A 36 6.21 -2.53 11.00
N PRO A 37 6.22 -3.85 11.29
CA PRO A 37 5.55 -4.43 12.48
C PRO A 37 6.12 -3.93 13.82
N THR A 38 7.37 -3.50 13.85
CA THR A 38 8.03 -2.92 15.03
C THR A 38 8.09 -1.39 15.00
N GLY A 39 7.46 -0.77 14.00
CA GLY A 39 7.57 0.65 13.73
C GLY A 39 9.00 1.10 13.42
N VAL A 40 9.20 2.41 13.37
CA VAL A 40 10.51 3.05 13.29
C VAL A 40 10.89 3.53 14.68
N ALA A 41 12.12 3.28 15.11
CA ALA A 41 12.58 3.68 16.44
C ALA A 41 12.57 5.21 16.60
N HIS A 42 12.04 5.68 17.72
CA HIS A 42 12.14 7.07 18.18
C HIS A 42 13.16 7.16 19.31
N GLU A 43 13.94 8.24 19.35
CA GLU A 43 14.92 8.48 20.41
C GLU A 43 14.49 9.69 21.25
N LEU A 44 14.56 9.56 22.58
CA LEU A 44 14.28 10.65 23.50
C LEU A 44 15.38 11.71 23.45
N MET A 45 14.99 12.97 23.25
CA MET A 45 15.92 14.11 23.20
C MET A 45 16.28 14.66 24.59
N GLU A 46 15.47 14.34 25.58
CA GLU A 46 15.60 14.70 26.99
C GLU A 46 14.98 13.61 27.86
N ASP A 47 15.24 13.66 29.17
CA ASP A 47 14.64 12.75 30.13
C ASP A 47 13.12 12.95 30.19
N ASP A 48 12.35 11.87 30.32
CA ASP A 48 10.89 11.92 30.35
C ASP A 48 10.29 10.90 31.34
N PHE A 49 9.00 11.04 31.64
CA PHE A 49 8.23 10.11 32.45
C PHE A 49 6.95 9.69 31.73
N TYR A 50 6.75 8.38 31.55
CA TYR A 50 5.50 7.83 31.01
C TYR A 50 4.86 6.88 32.01
N ASN A 51 3.61 7.12 32.40
CA ASN A 51 2.87 6.31 33.38
C ASN A 51 3.66 6.01 34.68
N GLY A 52 4.44 6.99 35.16
CA GLY A 52 5.27 6.87 36.35
C GLY A 52 6.64 6.21 36.15
N TYR A 53 6.96 5.78 34.93
CA TYR A 53 8.27 5.22 34.58
C TYR A 53 9.20 6.32 34.08
N PHE A 54 10.37 6.47 34.70
CA PHE A 54 11.45 7.32 34.19
C PHE A 54 12.06 6.70 32.94
N ILE A 55 12.20 7.51 31.90
CA ILE A 55 12.81 7.13 30.63
C ILE A 55 13.95 8.12 30.36
N PRO A 56 15.22 7.69 30.44
CA PRO A 56 16.35 8.60 30.27
C PRO A 56 16.48 9.08 28.81
N LYS A 57 17.03 10.28 28.63
CA LYS A 57 17.49 10.81 27.35
C LYS A 57 18.34 9.77 26.60
N GLY A 58 18.13 9.69 25.28
CA GLY A 58 18.80 8.71 24.43
C GLY A 58 18.17 7.32 24.43
N SER A 59 17.12 7.08 25.23
CA SER A 59 16.33 5.85 25.14
C SER A 59 15.64 5.74 23.80
N ARG A 60 15.64 4.52 23.22
CA ARG A 60 14.96 4.21 21.96
C ARG A 60 13.65 3.49 22.21
N ILE A 61 12.57 4.06 21.71
CA ILE A 61 11.22 3.52 21.81
C ILE A 61 10.79 3.01 20.44
N LEU A 62 10.39 1.75 20.38
CA LEU A 62 9.83 1.13 19.18
C LEU A 62 8.32 0.94 19.37
N PRO A 63 7.47 1.54 18.53
CA PRO A 63 6.04 1.28 18.58
C PRO A 63 5.77 -0.09 17.97
N LEU A 64 5.38 -1.06 18.80
CA LEU A 64 5.08 -2.42 18.36
C LEU A 64 3.72 -2.48 17.64
N ASP A 65 3.68 -1.95 16.42
CA ASP A 65 2.49 -1.83 15.56
C ASP A 65 1.75 -3.18 15.41
N TYR A 66 2.51 -4.25 15.24
CA TYR A 66 2.00 -5.62 15.15
C TYR A 66 1.10 -6.00 16.33
N ALA A 67 1.45 -5.58 17.54
CA ALA A 67 0.67 -5.84 18.75
C ALA A 67 -0.57 -4.96 18.83
N PHE A 68 -0.47 -3.68 18.42
CA PHE A 68 -1.62 -2.78 18.36
C PHE A 68 -2.70 -3.31 17.42
N LEU A 69 -2.29 -3.85 16.27
CA LEU A 69 -3.15 -4.43 15.24
C LEU A 69 -3.72 -5.81 15.60
N ARG A 70 -3.33 -6.36 16.76
CA ARG A 70 -3.82 -7.62 17.35
C ARG A 70 -4.56 -7.45 18.66
N ASN A 71 -4.87 -6.22 19.04
CA ASN A 71 -5.72 -5.98 20.20
C ASN A 71 -7.11 -6.61 19.98
N GLU A 72 -7.39 -7.73 20.65
CA GLU A 72 -8.62 -8.51 20.47
C GLU A 72 -9.90 -7.71 20.75
N LYS A 73 -9.85 -6.66 21.58
CA LYS A 73 -11.02 -5.79 21.83
C LYS A 73 -11.37 -4.96 20.59
N LYS A 74 -10.36 -4.51 19.85
CA LYS A 74 -10.54 -3.70 18.65
C LYS A 74 -10.65 -4.57 17.40
N TYR A 75 -9.89 -5.66 17.36
CA TYR A 75 -9.80 -6.59 16.24
C TYR A 75 -10.10 -8.01 16.71
N PRO A 76 -11.37 -8.36 17.00
CA PRO A 76 -11.72 -9.76 17.26
C PRO A 76 -11.29 -10.63 16.08
N ASP A 77 -10.84 -11.86 16.32
CA ASP A 77 -10.30 -12.76 15.29
C ASP A 77 -9.12 -12.14 14.51
N ALA A 78 -8.16 -11.54 15.23
CA ALA A 78 -7.08 -10.71 14.65
C ALA A 78 -6.12 -11.48 13.72
N ASP A 79 -5.97 -12.78 13.89
CA ASP A 79 -5.03 -13.59 13.11
C ASP A 79 -5.62 -14.08 11.78
N ASN A 80 -6.90 -13.84 11.53
CA ASN A 80 -7.55 -14.14 10.26
C ASN A 80 -7.77 -12.86 9.43
N PHE A 81 -7.77 -13.04 8.11
CA PHE A 81 -8.08 -11.98 7.15
C PHE A 81 -9.59 -11.77 7.08
N ARG A 82 -10.09 -10.65 7.60
CA ARG A 82 -11.53 -10.36 7.76
C ARG A 82 -11.91 -8.97 7.23
N PRO A 83 -11.99 -8.74 5.90
CA PRO A 83 -12.41 -7.43 5.36
C PRO A 83 -13.78 -6.97 5.85
N GLU A 84 -14.70 -7.90 6.11
CA GLU A 84 -16.04 -7.67 6.65
C GLU A 84 -16.03 -6.87 7.96
N ARG A 85 -14.93 -6.94 8.74
CA ARG A 85 -14.81 -6.17 9.98
C ARG A 85 -14.94 -4.66 9.79
N TRP A 86 -14.66 -4.19 8.58
CA TRP A 86 -14.71 -2.77 8.24
C TRP A 86 -16.05 -2.34 7.63
N LEU A 87 -16.93 -3.29 7.32
CA LEU A 87 -18.13 -3.09 6.51
C LEU A 87 -19.43 -3.40 7.26
N GLU A 88 -19.35 -4.19 8.33
CA GLU A 88 -20.52 -4.69 9.04
C GLU A 88 -20.65 -4.07 10.44
N PRO A 89 -21.84 -3.53 10.81
CA PRO A 89 -22.09 -2.91 12.12
C PRO A 89 -21.85 -3.80 13.35
N SER A 90 -21.80 -5.11 13.15
CA SER A 90 -21.50 -6.09 14.20
C SER A 90 -20.06 -6.01 14.72
N TRP A 91 -19.15 -5.40 13.96
CA TRP A 91 -17.74 -5.32 14.32
C TRP A 91 -17.37 -3.99 14.99
N PRO A 92 -16.47 -3.98 15.99
CA PRO A 92 -16.01 -2.75 16.65
C PRO A 92 -15.32 -1.74 15.72
N THR A 93 -14.91 -2.19 14.53
CA THR A 93 -14.14 -1.42 13.56
C THR A 93 -14.98 -0.70 12.52
N TYR A 94 -16.28 -0.99 12.45
CA TYR A 94 -17.19 -0.41 11.46
C TYR A 94 -17.46 1.08 11.73
N GLN A 95 -17.55 1.86 10.64
CA GLN A 95 -17.79 3.31 10.66
C GLN A 95 -18.59 3.72 9.43
N GLU A 96 -19.43 4.75 9.58
CA GLU A 96 -20.20 5.38 8.50
C GLU A 96 -19.74 6.85 8.32
N PRO A 97 -19.90 7.44 7.12
CA PRO A 97 -20.51 6.84 5.93
C PRO A 97 -19.56 5.86 5.22
N LEU A 98 -20.07 4.76 4.64
CA LEU A 98 -19.27 3.86 3.79
C LEU A 98 -18.76 4.50 2.50
N SER A 99 -19.23 5.71 2.17
CA SER A 99 -18.60 6.53 1.12
C SER A 99 -17.24 7.08 1.54
N GLN A 100 -16.97 7.18 2.84
CA GLN A 100 -15.72 7.67 3.41
C GLN A 100 -14.89 6.56 4.07
N PHE A 101 -15.55 5.61 4.71
CA PHE A 101 -14.92 4.50 5.44
C PHE A 101 -15.14 3.16 4.73
N PRO A 102 -14.25 2.17 4.92
CA PRO A 102 -12.96 2.28 5.59
C PRO A 102 -11.94 3.12 4.83
N THR A 103 -11.03 3.75 5.57
CA THR A 103 -9.87 4.46 5.02
C THR A 103 -8.61 4.03 5.75
N ILE A 104 -7.48 4.02 5.03
CA ILE A 104 -6.16 3.74 5.61
C ILE A 104 -5.54 4.98 6.29
N MET A 105 -6.13 6.16 6.07
CA MET A 105 -5.70 7.40 6.70
C MET A 105 -5.81 7.28 8.23
N GLY A 106 -4.73 7.62 8.92
CA GLY A 106 -4.64 7.53 10.38
C GLY A 106 -4.52 6.11 10.93
N MET A 107 -4.24 5.10 10.09
CA MET A 107 -3.83 3.80 10.61
C MET A 107 -2.50 3.89 11.35
N THR A 108 -2.40 3.12 12.43
CA THR A 108 -1.21 2.98 13.27
C THR A 108 0.07 2.63 12.48
N SER A 109 -0.05 1.85 11.41
CA SER A 109 1.07 1.47 10.52
C SER A 109 1.70 2.65 9.79
N PHE A 110 1.04 3.80 9.78
CA PHE A 110 1.60 5.04 9.26
C PHE A 110 2.06 6.02 10.35
N GLY A 111 2.13 5.57 11.60
CA GLY A 111 2.63 6.35 12.73
C GLY A 111 1.73 7.52 13.13
N TRP A 112 2.27 8.39 13.99
CA TRP A 112 1.55 9.51 14.60
C TRP A 112 2.43 10.75 14.72
N GLY A 113 1.79 11.90 14.95
CA GLY A 113 2.46 13.16 15.26
C GLY A 113 3.39 13.63 14.15
N GLN A 114 4.49 14.29 14.54
CA GLN A 114 5.44 14.91 13.60
C GLN A 114 6.19 13.93 12.69
N ARG A 115 6.15 12.63 12.99
CA ARG A 115 6.82 11.58 12.21
C ARG A 115 5.84 10.60 11.58
N ALA A 116 4.56 10.98 11.50
CA ALA A 116 3.58 10.24 10.72
C ALA A 116 4.04 10.18 9.25
N CYS A 117 3.75 9.06 8.59
CA CYS A 117 4.13 8.82 7.21
C CYS A 117 3.50 9.88 6.30
N LEU A 118 4.35 10.67 5.64
CA LEU A 118 3.93 11.69 4.67
C LEU A 118 3.30 11.07 3.41
N GLY A 119 3.57 9.79 3.15
CA GLY A 119 3.05 9.05 1.99
C GLY A 119 1.64 8.48 2.17
N GLN A 120 0.95 8.68 3.30
CA GLN A 120 -0.37 8.08 3.55
C GLN A 120 -1.38 8.31 2.43
N SER A 121 -1.50 9.56 1.96
CA SER A 121 -2.43 9.91 0.88
C SER A 121 -2.04 9.27 -0.44
N LEU A 122 -0.74 9.23 -0.75
CA LEU A 122 -0.23 8.57 -1.94
C LEU A 122 -0.51 7.06 -1.89
N THR A 123 -0.20 6.40 -0.77
CA THR A 123 -0.49 4.97 -0.58
C THR A 123 -1.99 4.69 -0.71
N ARG A 124 -2.87 5.55 -0.18
CA ARG A 124 -4.32 5.39 -0.32
C ARG A 124 -4.74 5.40 -1.77
N ASP A 125 -4.23 6.36 -2.54
CA ASP A 125 -4.60 6.59 -3.92
C ASP A 125 -4.01 5.49 -4.83
N GLU A 126 -2.71 5.20 -4.68
CA GLU A 126 -2.02 4.16 -5.45
C GLU A 126 -2.55 2.76 -5.18
N THR A 127 -2.87 2.40 -3.93
CA THR A 127 -3.41 1.07 -3.64
C THR A 127 -4.84 0.91 -4.13
N LEU A 128 -5.66 1.97 -4.10
CA LEU A 128 -7.00 1.93 -4.68
C LEU A 128 -6.91 1.66 -6.19
N ILE A 129 -6.13 2.47 -6.91
CA ILE A 129 -6.00 2.35 -8.37
C ILE A 129 -5.29 1.05 -8.74
N GLY A 130 -4.16 0.75 -8.11
CA GLY A 130 -3.36 -0.44 -8.40
C GLY A 130 -4.14 -1.74 -8.17
N CYS A 131 -4.70 -1.94 -6.98
CA CYS A 131 -5.50 -3.14 -6.69
C CYS A 131 -6.79 -3.17 -7.52
N GLY A 132 -7.46 -2.02 -7.68
CA GLY A 132 -8.67 -1.91 -8.48
C GLY A 132 -8.44 -2.27 -9.95
N SER A 133 -7.39 -1.74 -10.57
CA SER A 133 -7.03 -2.01 -11.96
C SER A 133 -6.60 -3.46 -12.17
N ILE A 134 -5.90 -4.07 -11.21
CA ILE A 134 -5.59 -5.51 -11.26
C ILE A 134 -6.87 -6.35 -11.26
N LEU A 135 -7.82 -6.05 -10.36
CA LEU A 135 -9.09 -6.78 -10.26
C LEU A 135 -10.03 -6.51 -11.45
N TRP A 136 -9.92 -5.34 -12.07
CA TRP A 136 -10.58 -5.04 -13.33
C TRP A 136 -9.95 -5.85 -14.47
N ALA A 137 -8.63 -5.92 -14.58
CA ALA A 137 -7.96 -6.53 -15.72
C ALA A 137 -7.95 -8.06 -15.69
N TYR A 138 -7.77 -8.67 -14.51
CA TYR A 138 -7.41 -10.08 -14.40
C TYR A 138 -8.31 -10.89 -13.46
N ASN A 139 -8.54 -12.15 -13.81
CA ASN A 139 -8.86 -13.20 -12.86
C ASN A 139 -7.55 -13.64 -12.20
N LEU A 140 -7.49 -13.47 -10.87
CA LEU A 140 -6.33 -13.89 -10.08
C LEU A 140 -6.53 -15.34 -9.66
N VAL A 141 -5.74 -16.24 -10.25
CA VAL A 141 -5.86 -17.68 -10.01
C VAL A 141 -4.52 -18.26 -9.52
N LYS A 142 -4.61 -19.40 -8.84
CA LYS A 142 -3.42 -20.15 -8.42
C LYS A 142 -2.73 -20.68 -9.67
N LYS A 143 -1.40 -20.53 -9.72
CA LYS A 143 -0.61 -21.13 -10.79
C LYS A 143 -0.65 -22.66 -10.65
N ILE A 144 -0.77 -23.37 -11.76
CA ILE A 144 -0.64 -24.83 -11.78
C ILE A 144 0.84 -25.20 -11.93
N GLY A 145 1.35 -25.99 -10.99
CA GLY A 145 2.72 -26.48 -10.99
C GLY A 145 2.97 -27.57 -12.03
N ALA A 146 4.23 -27.96 -12.20
CA ALA A 146 4.62 -29.03 -13.12
C ALA A 146 4.02 -30.40 -12.77
N ASP A 147 3.57 -30.59 -11.52
CA ASP A 147 2.89 -31.77 -11.01
C ASP A 147 1.37 -31.77 -11.27
N GLY A 148 0.85 -30.73 -11.94
CA GLY A 148 -0.57 -30.55 -12.24
C GLY A 148 -1.40 -30.06 -11.05
N LYS A 149 -0.79 -29.65 -9.92
CA LYS A 149 -1.52 -29.16 -8.74
C LYS A 149 -1.41 -27.64 -8.61
N PRO A 150 -2.38 -26.98 -7.95
CA PRO A 150 -2.26 -25.56 -7.61
C PRO A 150 -1.08 -25.31 -6.67
N ILE A 151 -0.29 -24.28 -6.96
CA ILE A 151 0.73 -23.75 -6.06
C ILE A 151 0.02 -22.86 -5.04
N GLU A 152 0.16 -23.17 -3.76
CA GLU A 152 -0.37 -22.36 -2.65
C GLU A 152 0.67 -21.34 -2.20
N PRO A 153 0.40 -20.02 -2.33
CA PRO A 153 1.27 -19.00 -1.77
C PRO A 153 1.29 -19.11 -0.23
N SER A 154 2.47 -19.11 0.37
CA SER A 154 2.60 -19.06 1.83
C SER A 154 2.09 -17.72 2.36
N ILE A 155 1.33 -17.76 3.45
CA ILE A 155 0.83 -16.58 4.17
C ILE A 155 1.75 -16.14 5.32
N HIS A 156 2.88 -16.83 5.48
CA HIS A 156 3.84 -16.65 6.57
C HIS A 156 5.26 -16.34 6.09
N ASP A 157 5.59 -16.67 4.84
CA ASP A 157 6.94 -16.49 4.30
C ASP A 157 7.15 -15.01 3.96
N SER A 158 8.16 -14.41 4.57
CA SER A 158 8.50 -13.00 4.40
C SER A 158 9.97 -12.75 4.69
N ASN A 159 10.48 -11.66 4.13
CA ASN A 159 11.82 -11.20 4.44
C ASN A 159 11.97 -10.74 5.92
N SER A 160 13.23 -10.59 6.36
CA SER A 160 13.57 -10.07 7.70
C SER A 160 14.02 -8.59 7.67
N LEU A 161 13.50 -7.80 6.72
CA LEU A 161 13.87 -6.38 6.57
C LEU A 161 12.97 -5.48 7.44
N LEU A 162 13.38 -4.20 7.59
CA LEU A 162 12.55 -3.19 8.25
C LEU A 162 11.16 -3.06 7.62
N ILE A 163 11.10 -3.08 6.29
CA ILE A 163 9.86 -3.13 5.53
C ILE A 163 9.63 -4.59 5.14
N VAL A 164 8.65 -5.20 5.80
CA VAL A 164 8.23 -6.57 5.55
C VAL A 164 7.48 -6.65 4.24
N LYS A 165 7.86 -7.61 3.41
CA LYS A 165 7.11 -8.04 2.23
C LYS A 165 7.14 -9.57 2.14
N PRO A 166 6.14 -10.19 1.51
CA PRO A 166 6.19 -11.62 1.25
C PRO A 166 7.45 -11.98 0.46
N ASP A 167 7.89 -13.22 0.65
CA ASP A 167 8.89 -13.83 -0.22
C ASP A 167 8.33 -13.98 -1.64
N ALA A 168 9.21 -14.22 -2.61
CA ALA A 168 8.75 -14.41 -3.98
C ALA A 168 7.82 -15.63 -4.05
N TYR A 169 6.62 -15.43 -4.59
CA TYR A 169 5.62 -16.47 -4.80
C TYR A 169 5.12 -16.45 -6.24
N GLU A 170 4.59 -17.57 -6.69
CA GLU A 170 4.04 -17.72 -8.03
C GLU A 170 2.52 -17.60 -8.02
N MET A 171 1.98 -16.93 -9.03
CA MET A 171 0.55 -16.82 -9.27
C MET A 171 0.28 -16.69 -10.77
N ALA A 172 -0.96 -16.95 -11.19
CA ALA A 172 -1.38 -16.79 -12.57
C ALA A 172 -2.40 -15.65 -12.68
N PHE A 173 -2.22 -14.83 -13.72
CA PHE A 173 -3.09 -13.71 -14.05
C PHE A 173 -3.71 -14.00 -15.41
N GLU A 174 -5.02 -14.20 -15.44
CA GLU A 174 -5.75 -14.46 -16.68
C GLU A 174 -6.57 -13.23 -17.04
N PRO A 175 -6.36 -12.60 -18.21
CA PRO A 175 -7.18 -11.45 -18.60
C PRO A 175 -8.67 -11.79 -18.56
N ARG A 176 -9.48 -10.93 -17.95
CA ARG A 176 -10.93 -11.17 -17.80
C ARG A 176 -11.67 -11.17 -19.14
N SER A 177 -11.14 -10.46 -20.14
CA SER A 177 -11.59 -10.49 -21.53
C SER A 177 -10.49 -10.04 -22.47
N GLU A 178 -10.63 -10.36 -23.76
CA GLU A 178 -9.69 -9.85 -24.78
C GLU A 178 -9.75 -8.33 -24.89
N SER A 179 -10.92 -7.71 -24.74
CA SER A 179 -11.04 -6.25 -24.76
C SER A 179 -10.23 -5.58 -23.66
N ARG A 180 -10.31 -6.09 -22.42
CA ARG A 180 -9.52 -5.58 -21.29
C ARG A 180 -8.03 -5.82 -21.50
N ARG A 181 -7.65 -6.98 -22.06
CA ARG A 181 -6.25 -7.27 -22.41
C ARG A 181 -5.69 -6.23 -23.38
N GLN A 182 -6.42 -5.92 -24.45
CA GLN A 182 -6.00 -4.92 -25.43
C GLN A 182 -5.90 -3.53 -24.82
N GLU A 183 -6.85 -3.16 -23.96
CA GLU A 183 -6.81 -1.87 -23.26
C GLU A 183 -5.60 -1.75 -22.32
N VAL A 184 -5.28 -2.79 -21.53
CA VAL A 184 -4.08 -2.81 -20.69
C VAL A 184 -2.80 -2.66 -21.53
N ILE A 185 -2.70 -3.38 -22.65
CA ILE A 185 -1.53 -3.28 -23.54
C ILE A 185 -1.42 -1.87 -24.12
N SER A 186 -2.52 -1.31 -24.63
CA SER A 186 -2.53 0.04 -25.19
C SER A 186 -2.10 1.09 -24.18
N GLN A 187 -2.59 1.02 -22.93
CA GLN A 187 -2.22 1.98 -21.89
C GLN A 187 -0.77 1.80 -21.43
N TRP A 188 -0.27 0.56 -21.40
CA TRP A 188 1.15 0.31 -21.12
C TRP A 188 2.05 0.89 -22.21
N GLU A 189 1.72 0.70 -23.49
CA GLU A 189 2.48 1.25 -24.62
C GLU A 189 2.53 2.78 -24.57
N GLU A 190 1.39 3.42 -24.30
CA GLU A 190 1.32 4.88 -24.12
C GLU A 190 2.16 5.34 -22.92
N SER A 191 1.99 4.71 -21.76
CA SER A 191 2.72 5.07 -20.55
C SER A 191 4.24 4.87 -20.68
N ASP A 192 4.67 3.79 -21.33
CA ASP A 192 6.09 3.49 -21.57
C ASP A 192 6.70 4.47 -22.57
N ALA A 193 5.96 4.87 -23.61
CA ALA A 193 6.40 5.91 -24.54
C ALA A 193 6.57 7.26 -23.84
N ASN A 194 5.62 7.63 -22.97
CA ASN A 194 5.68 8.88 -22.19
C ASN A 194 6.86 8.87 -21.20
N ASP A 195 7.04 7.82 -20.39
CA ASP A 195 8.16 7.71 -19.44
C ASP A 195 9.51 7.79 -20.16
N LYS A 196 9.67 7.12 -21.30
CA LYS A 196 10.89 7.21 -22.12
C LYS A 196 11.16 8.63 -22.60
N ALA A 197 10.11 9.33 -23.08
CA ALA A 197 10.24 10.70 -23.56
C ALA A 197 10.61 11.67 -22.41
N GLU A 198 9.96 11.52 -21.25
CA GLU A 198 10.24 12.33 -20.06
C GLU A 198 11.66 12.11 -19.54
N ARG A 199 12.12 10.86 -19.44
CA ARG A 199 13.49 10.55 -19.03
C ARG A 199 14.53 11.11 -19.99
N ALA A 200 14.27 11.02 -21.30
CA ALA A 200 15.16 11.60 -22.30
C ALA A 200 15.21 13.13 -22.19
N ALA A 201 14.06 13.78 -21.98
CA ALA A 201 13.99 15.23 -21.78
C ALA A 201 14.72 15.66 -20.49
N PHE A 202 14.53 14.92 -19.39
CA PHE A 202 15.21 15.17 -18.13
C PHE A 202 16.73 15.04 -18.26
N ALA A 203 17.22 13.97 -18.90
CA ALA A 203 18.65 13.76 -19.13
C ALA A 203 19.26 14.92 -19.93
N LYS A 204 18.60 15.33 -21.02
CA LYS A 204 19.04 16.47 -21.85
C LYS A 204 19.08 17.78 -21.07
N ALA A 205 18.07 18.03 -20.22
CA ALA A 205 18.03 19.22 -19.37
C ALA A 205 19.15 19.22 -18.33
N ALA A 206 19.44 18.06 -17.72
CA ALA A 206 20.52 17.89 -16.76
C ALA A 206 21.89 18.13 -17.41
N GLU A 207 22.14 17.59 -18.60
CA GLU A 207 23.38 17.84 -19.36
C GLU A 207 23.55 19.33 -19.70
N ALA A 208 22.49 19.99 -20.16
CA ALA A 208 22.53 21.42 -20.47
C ALA A 208 22.83 22.27 -19.22
N ALA A 209 22.20 21.95 -18.08
CA ALA A 209 22.45 22.64 -16.81
C ALA A 209 23.90 22.44 -16.32
N GLN A 210 24.46 21.24 -16.50
CA GLN A 210 25.84 20.94 -16.15
C GLN A 210 26.84 21.67 -17.07
N HIS A 211 26.55 21.80 -18.35
CA HIS A 211 27.35 22.62 -19.28
C HIS A 211 27.34 24.10 -18.91
N VAL A 212 26.20 24.64 -18.46
CA VAL A 212 26.10 26.03 -17.98
C VAL A 212 26.89 26.22 -16.68
N ALA A 213 26.77 25.29 -15.73
CA ALA A 213 27.51 25.35 -14.46
C ALA A 213 29.04 25.30 -14.69
N ASN A 214 29.50 24.36 -15.52
CA ASN A 214 30.93 24.23 -15.84
C ASN A 214 31.50 25.47 -16.54
N ASN A 215 30.70 26.18 -17.34
CA ASN A 215 31.12 27.41 -18.00
C ASN A 215 31.05 28.64 -17.08
N ALA A 216 30.25 28.61 -16.00
CA ALA A 216 30.20 29.68 -15.01
C ALA A 216 31.43 29.68 -14.09
N ASP A 217 31.95 28.50 -13.74
CA ASP A 217 33.15 28.34 -12.90
C ASP A 217 34.47 28.71 -13.61
N VAL A 218 34.46 28.85 -14.94
CA VAL A 218 35.64 29.25 -15.73
C VAL A 218 35.77 30.78 -15.84
N VAL A 219 34.74 31.53 -15.43
CA VAL A 219 34.66 33.00 -15.58
C VAL A 219 34.74 33.71 -14.21
N ALA A 220 34.88 32.97 -13.11
CA ALA A 220 35.16 33.46 -11.75
C ALA A 220 36.64 33.30 -11.39
#